data_AF-A0A1Y2T2P7-F1
#
_entry.id   AF-A0A1Y2T2P7-F1
#
_cell.length_a   1.000
_cell.length_b   1.000
_cell.length_c   1.000
_cell.angle_alpha   90.00
_cell.angle_beta   90.00
_cell.angle_gamma   90.00
#
_symmetry.space_group_name_H-M   'P 1'
#
loop_
_entity.id
_entity.type
_entity.pdbx_description
1 polymer ?
#
loop_
_entity_poly.entity_id
_entity_poly.type
_entity_poly.pdbx_seq_one_letter_code
_entity_poly.pdbx_strand_id
1 'polypeptide(L)'
;MGAATDLQVGVLPAVRGELDQIREQLARVEDRFGQATRTATYLNSGAAETARISREFAEKSRRLTGAERQQLAGRLAALQSQLEPEPGACVKGYEAVYPGVRITIGAQRHVVVDQSTNSCFVMGEDGEIKLIPAW
;
A
#
# COMPACT_ATOMS: atom_id res chain seq x y z
N MET A 1 12.23 27.52 2.77
CA MET A 1 11.18 26.48 2.64
C MET A 1 11.32 25.87 1.26
N GLY A 2 12.00 24.73 1.13
CA GLY A 2 12.15 24.04 -0.15
C GLY A 2 11.02 23.04 -0.31
N ALA A 3 10.24 23.13 -1.40
CA ALA A 3 9.26 22.12 -1.73
C ALA A 3 9.99 20.81 -2.03
N ALA A 4 9.62 19.72 -1.35
CA ALA A 4 10.20 18.41 -1.61
C ALA A 4 9.80 17.95 -3.01
N THR A 5 10.77 17.78 -3.91
CA THR A 5 10.54 17.27 -5.26
C THR A 5 10.23 15.78 -5.19
N ASP A 6 9.04 15.39 -5.64
CA ASP A 6 8.61 13.99 -5.77
C ASP A 6 8.53 13.64 -7.25
N LEU A 7 9.30 12.65 -7.68
CA LEU A 7 9.36 12.16 -9.06
C LEU A 7 8.83 10.73 -9.08
N GLN A 8 7.81 10.50 -9.92
CA GLN A 8 7.19 9.19 -10.06
C GLN A 8 7.19 8.73 -11.52
N VAL A 9 7.59 7.48 -11.74
CA VAL A 9 7.69 6.84 -13.06
C VAL A 9 7.29 5.37 -12.99
N GLY A 10 6.84 4.84 -14.14
CA GLY A 10 6.40 3.45 -14.27
C GLY A 10 5.00 3.16 -13.72
N VAL A 11 4.31 4.18 -13.18
CA VAL A 11 2.91 4.06 -12.73
C VAL A 11 2.19 5.39 -12.91
N LEU A 12 0.93 5.35 -13.36
CA LEU A 12 0.06 6.53 -13.39
C LEU A 12 -0.15 7.07 -11.95
N PRO A 13 0.12 8.37 -11.69
CA PRO A 13 -0.02 8.96 -10.36
C PRO A 13 -1.42 8.81 -9.76
N ALA A 14 -2.47 8.85 -10.61
CA ALA A 14 -3.85 8.65 -10.19
C ALA A 14 -4.09 7.25 -9.60
N VAL A 15 -3.53 6.21 -10.22
CA VAL A 15 -3.71 4.81 -9.80
C VAL A 15 -2.96 4.53 -8.49
N ARG A 16 -1.82 5.19 -8.28
CA ARG A 16 -1.09 5.15 -7.00
C ARG A 16 -1.93 5.75 -5.86
N GLY A 17 -2.52 6.93 -6.10
CA GLY A 17 -3.38 7.58 -5.11
C GLY A 17 -4.58 6.72 -4.73
N GLU A 18 -5.21 6.08 -5.72
CA GLU A 18 -6.30 5.13 -5.46
C GLU A 18 -5.84 3.90 -4.68
N LEU A 19 -4.67 3.34 -4.98
CA LEU A 19 -4.12 2.21 -4.23
C LEU A 19 -3.83 2.54 -2.78
N ASP A 20 -3.25 3.70 -2.50
CA ASP A 20 -2.96 4.12 -1.13
C ASP A 20 -4.26 4.36 -0.35
N GLN A 21 -5.28 4.96 -0.99
CA GLN A 21 -6.62 5.08 -0.41
C GLN A 21 -7.26 3.72 -0.12
N ILE A 22 -7.18 2.76 -1.06
CA ILE A 22 -7.73 1.41 -0.88
C ILE A 22 -6.99 0.67 0.22
N ARG A 23 -5.66 0.81 0.33
CA ARG A 23 -4.87 0.24 1.44
C ARG A 23 -5.31 0.81 2.79
N GLU A 24 -5.52 2.11 2.88
CA GLU A 24 -5.97 2.74 4.12
C GLU A 24 -7.41 2.30 4.47
N GLN A 25 -8.29 2.18 3.48
CA GLN A 25 -9.64 1.64 3.68
C GLN A 25 -9.61 0.19 4.16
N LEU A 26 -8.72 -0.64 3.60
CA LEU A 26 -8.58 -2.04 4.00
C LEU A 26 -8.08 -2.15 5.45
N ALA A 27 -7.07 -1.36 5.84
CA ALA A 27 -6.61 -1.30 7.22
C ALA A 27 -7.73 -0.91 8.21
N ARG A 28 -8.56 0.08 7.86
CA ARG A 28 -9.71 0.49 8.69
C ARG A 28 -10.75 -0.62 8.82
N VAL A 29 -11.00 -1.37 7.76
CA VAL A 29 -11.95 -2.51 7.77
C VAL A 29 -11.39 -3.67 8.59
N GLU A 30 -10.08 -3.94 8.52
CA GLU A 30 -9.41 -4.93 9.34
C GLU A 30 -9.45 -4.58 10.84
N ASP A 31 -9.25 -3.32 11.20
CA ASP A 31 -9.39 -2.86 12.60
C ASP A 31 -10.82 -3.05 13.12
N ARG A 32 -11.83 -2.68 12.31
CA ARG A 32 -13.24 -2.92 12.66
C ARG A 32 -13.55 -4.40 12.80
N PHE A 33 -13.00 -5.24 11.94
CA PHE A 33 -13.14 -6.69 12.04
C PHE A 33 -12.47 -7.25 13.29
N GLY A 34 -11.29 -6.74 13.65
CA GLY A 34 -10.59 -7.09 14.88
C GLY A 34 -11.41 -6.73 16.12
N GLN A 35 -12.00 -5.53 16.16
CA GLN A 35 -12.89 -5.11 17.24
C GLN A 35 -14.16 -5.97 17.31
N ALA A 36 -14.83 -6.21 16.17
CA ALA A 36 -16.01 -7.07 16.11
C ALA A 36 -15.71 -8.52 16.57
N THR A 37 -14.52 -9.05 16.22
CA THR A 37 -14.08 -10.38 16.63
C THR A 37 -13.80 -10.46 18.14
N ARG A 38 -13.18 -9.43 18.72
CA ARG A 38 -12.99 -9.34 20.18
C ARG A 38 -14.34 -9.30 20.89
N THR A 39 -15.26 -8.43 20.45
CA THR A 39 -16.61 -8.33 21.02
C THR A 39 -17.37 -9.65 20.92
N ALA A 40 -17.29 -10.35 19.78
CA ALA A 40 -17.88 -11.68 19.62
C ALA A 40 -17.28 -12.71 20.59
N THR A 41 -15.96 -12.66 20.82
CA THR A 41 -15.27 -13.56 21.75
C THR A 41 -15.66 -13.29 23.21
N TYR A 42 -15.75 -12.02 23.62
CA TYR A 42 -16.23 -11.62 24.94
C TYR A 42 -17.71 -11.99 25.17
N LEU A 43 -18.55 -11.83 24.16
CA LEU A 43 -19.96 -12.25 24.25
C LEU A 43 -20.12 -13.77 24.29
N ASN A 44 -19.17 -14.53 23.74
CA ASN A 44 -19.19 -15.99 23.79
C ASN A 44 -18.74 -16.56 25.15
N SER A 45 -17.93 -15.83 25.91
CA SER A 45 -17.53 -16.20 27.28
C SER A 45 -18.55 -15.80 28.35
N GLY A 46 -19.54 -14.93 28.04
CA GLY A 46 -20.62 -14.53 28.94
C GLY A 46 -21.87 -15.39 28.84
N ALA A 47 -22.23 -16.11 29.92
CA ALA A 47 -23.27 -17.15 29.95
C ALA A 47 -24.72 -16.67 30.18
N ALA A 48 -25.17 -15.56 29.59
CA ALA A 48 -26.55 -15.08 29.73
C ALA A 48 -27.45 -15.47 28.54
N GLU A 49 -28.74 -15.74 28.77
CA GLU A 49 -29.73 -16.12 27.75
C GLU A 49 -29.91 -15.03 26.66
N THR A 50 -29.77 -13.75 27.03
CA THR A 50 -29.67 -12.60 26.09
C THR A 50 -28.47 -12.70 25.15
N ALA A 51 -27.41 -13.42 25.54
CA ALA A 51 -26.23 -13.64 24.71
C ALA A 51 -26.45 -14.66 23.59
N ARG A 52 -27.56 -15.42 23.53
CA ARG A 52 -27.81 -16.33 22.38
C ARG A 52 -28.14 -15.56 21.10
N ILE A 53 -29.08 -14.62 21.17
CA ILE A 53 -29.44 -13.74 20.05
C ILE A 53 -28.24 -12.84 19.68
N SER A 54 -27.53 -12.33 20.69
CA SER A 54 -26.32 -11.52 20.47
C SER A 54 -25.15 -12.34 19.90
N ARG A 55 -25.01 -13.63 20.25
CA ARG A 55 -24.00 -14.53 19.67
C ARG A 55 -24.30 -14.85 18.22
N GLU A 56 -25.55 -15.18 17.89
CA GLU A 56 -25.94 -15.48 16.52
C GLU A 56 -25.75 -14.25 15.62
N PHE A 57 -26.09 -13.06 16.12
CA PHE A 57 -25.84 -11.79 15.43
C PHE A 57 -24.35 -11.51 15.28
N ALA A 58 -23.54 -11.74 16.32
CA ALA A 58 -22.09 -11.56 16.29
C ALA A 58 -21.40 -12.54 15.33
N GLU A 59 -21.82 -13.80 15.27
CA GLU A 59 -21.30 -14.78 14.32
C GLU A 59 -21.69 -14.45 12.88
N LYS A 60 -22.93 -14.03 12.65
CA LYS A 60 -23.41 -13.60 11.34
C LYS A 60 -22.68 -12.34 10.87
N SER A 61 -22.45 -11.39 11.78
CA SER A 61 -21.64 -10.20 11.52
C SER A 61 -20.18 -10.59 11.23
N ARG A 62 -19.57 -11.52 11.98
CA ARG A 62 -18.23 -12.04 11.69
C ARG A 62 -18.12 -12.69 10.31
N ARG A 63 -19.13 -13.46 9.89
CA ARG A 63 -19.15 -14.09 8.55
C ARG A 63 -19.31 -13.05 7.44
N LEU A 64 -20.20 -12.08 7.61
CA LEU A 64 -20.42 -11.00 6.66
C LEU A 64 -19.16 -10.15 6.50
N THR A 65 -18.58 -9.68 7.60
CA THR A 65 -17.35 -8.89 7.57
C THR A 65 -16.14 -9.71 7.09
N GLY A 66 -16.11 -11.02 7.35
CA GLY A 66 -15.11 -11.93 6.80
C GLY A 66 -15.19 -12.08 5.27
N ALA A 67 -16.41 -12.17 4.72
CA ALA A 67 -16.65 -12.23 3.29
C ALA A 67 -16.33 -10.89 2.60
N GLU A 68 -16.71 -9.77 3.20
CA GLU A 68 -16.32 -8.42 2.74
C GLU A 68 -14.79 -8.26 2.74
N ARG A 69 -14.10 -8.74 3.79
CA ARG A 69 -12.64 -8.74 3.86
C ARG A 69 -12.02 -9.56 2.72
N GLN A 70 -12.56 -10.75 2.44
CA GLN A 70 -12.07 -11.58 1.32
C GLN A 70 -12.31 -10.91 -0.03
N GLN A 71 -13.46 -10.27 -0.23
CA GLN A 71 -13.73 -9.52 -1.47
C GLN A 71 -12.80 -8.32 -1.63
N LEU A 72 -12.56 -7.56 -0.56
CA LEU A 72 -11.64 -6.41 -0.57
C LEU A 72 -10.19 -6.86 -0.80
N ALA A 73 -9.75 -7.94 -0.14
CA ALA A 73 -8.42 -8.51 -0.34
C ALA A 73 -8.23 -9.03 -1.76
N GLY A 74 -9.24 -9.69 -2.34
CA GLY A 74 -9.22 -10.16 -3.72
C GLY A 74 -9.16 -9.02 -4.74
N ARG A 75 -9.93 -7.94 -4.52
CA ARG A 75 -9.85 -6.73 -5.35
C ARG A 75 -8.50 -6.04 -5.23
N LEU A 76 -7.93 -5.97 -4.03
CA LEU A 76 -6.62 -5.40 -3.80
C LEU A 76 -5.53 -6.20 -4.54
N ALA A 77 -5.57 -7.53 -4.48
CA ALA A 77 -4.66 -8.39 -5.23
C ALA A 77 -4.79 -8.20 -6.75
N ALA A 78 -6.02 -8.10 -7.27
CA ALA A 78 -6.27 -7.89 -8.70
C ALA A 78 -5.85 -6.50 -9.20
N LEU A 79 -5.93 -5.48 -8.35
CA LEU A 79 -5.42 -4.13 -8.64
C LEU A 79 -3.89 -4.09 -8.55
N GLN A 80 -3.29 -4.82 -7.60
CA GLN A 80 -1.84 -4.95 -7.50
C GLN A 80 -1.23 -5.67 -8.70
N SER A 81 -1.87 -6.73 -9.22
CA SER A 81 -1.40 -7.41 -10.43
C SER A 81 -1.50 -6.55 -11.69
N GLN A 82 -2.42 -5.58 -11.72
CA GLN A 82 -2.49 -4.59 -12.82
C GLN A 82 -1.42 -3.50 -12.70
N LEU A 83 -0.79 -3.39 -11.53
CA LEU A 83 0.27 -2.43 -11.26
C LEU A 83 1.67 -3.01 -11.42
N GLU A 84 1.79 -4.19 -12.06
CA GLU A 84 3.10 -4.73 -12.41
C GLU A 84 3.86 -3.67 -13.21
N PRO A 85 4.99 -3.19 -12.69
CA PRO A 85 5.70 -2.09 -13.29
C PRO A 85 6.23 -2.53 -14.65
N GLU A 86 5.92 -1.76 -15.70
CA GLU A 86 6.52 -2.03 -17.00
C GLU A 86 8.05 -1.97 -16.88
N PRO A 87 8.77 -3.02 -17.35
CA PRO A 87 10.21 -3.05 -17.29
C PRO A 87 10.78 -1.93 -18.18
N GLY A 88 11.69 -1.13 -17.61
CA GLY A 88 12.40 -0.07 -18.36
C GLY A 88 12.24 1.36 -17.84
N ALA A 89 11.56 1.58 -16.70
CA ALA A 89 11.50 2.91 -16.10
C ALA A 89 12.88 3.36 -15.56
N CYS A 90 13.45 4.44 -16.13
CA CYS A 90 14.60 5.18 -15.57
C CYS A 90 14.23 6.65 -15.33
N VAL A 91 14.76 7.22 -14.24
CA VAL A 91 14.86 8.68 -14.05
C VAL A 91 16.30 9.11 -14.32
N LYS A 92 16.51 9.95 -15.35
CA LYS A 92 17.82 10.56 -15.63
C LYS A 92 17.90 11.97 -15.07
N GLY A 93 18.84 12.20 -14.16
CA GLY A 93 19.27 13.52 -13.72
C GLY A 93 20.49 13.99 -14.51
N TYR A 94 20.31 15.00 -15.36
CA TYR A 94 21.36 15.53 -16.24
C TYR A 94 22.32 16.51 -15.52
N GLU A 95 21.80 17.43 -14.70
CA GLU A 95 22.66 18.38 -13.99
C GLU A 95 23.01 17.88 -12.59
N ALA A 96 22.07 17.98 -11.66
CA ALA A 96 22.24 17.48 -10.30
C ALA A 96 20.89 17.07 -9.72
N VAL A 97 20.89 15.98 -8.96
CA VAL A 97 19.80 15.55 -8.11
C VAL A 97 20.20 15.87 -6.68
N TYR A 98 19.45 16.78 -6.06
CA TYR A 98 19.76 17.27 -4.72
C TYR A 98 19.26 16.31 -3.62
N PRO A 99 19.86 16.36 -2.42
CA PRO A 99 19.34 15.68 -1.25
C PRO A 99 17.87 16.02 -0.99
N GLY A 100 17.09 15.01 -0.61
CA GLY A 100 15.66 15.15 -0.31
C GLY A 100 14.72 14.96 -1.50
N VAL A 101 15.25 14.78 -2.72
CA VAL A 101 14.44 14.34 -3.86
C VAL A 101 13.95 12.91 -3.61
N ARG A 102 12.64 12.70 -3.76
CA ARG A 102 12.02 11.38 -3.61
C ARG A 102 11.73 10.85 -5.00
N ILE A 103 12.37 9.73 -5.34
CA ILE A 103 12.25 9.07 -6.64
C ILE A 103 11.48 7.78 -6.42
N THR A 104 10.41 7.62 -7.16
CA THR A 104 9.50 6.49 -7.02
C THR A 104 9.36 5.79 -8.37
N ILE A 105 9.85 4.55 -8.46
CA ILE A 105 9.80 3.73 -9.67
C ILE A 105 8.98 2.49 -9.34
N GLY A 106 7.82 2.31 -9.98
CA GLY A 106 6.93 1.19 -9.65
C GLY A 106 6.47 1.26 -8.18
N ALA A 107 6.61 0.17 -7.45
CA ALA A 107 6.31 0.09 -6.01
C ALA A 107 7.42 0.67 -5.12
N GLN A 108 8.65 0.79 -5.63
CA GLN A 108 9.82 1.12 -4.82
C GLN A 108 10.01 2.63 -4.70
N ARG A 109 10.44 3.07 -3.51
CA ARG A 109 10.76 4.46 -3.21
C ARG A 109 12.22 4.58 -2.81
N HIS A 110 12.92 5.51 -3.46
CA HIS A 110 14.29 5.87 -3.15
C HIS A 110 14.34 7.35 -2.77
N VAL A 111 15.02 7.66 -1.66
CA VAL A 111 15.25 9.04 -1.24
C VAL A 111 16.72 9.35 -1.48
N VAL A 112 16.98 10.37 -2.27
CA VAL A 112 18.33 10.81 -2.55
C VAL A 112 18.88 11.49 -1.30
N VAL A 113 19.93 10.90 -0.72
CA VAL A 113 20.57 11.39 0.51
C VAL A 113 21.71 12.35 0.18
N ASP A 114 22.48 12.04 -0.86
CA ASP A 114 23.63 12.82 -1.30
C ASP A 114 23.42 13.39 -2.70
N GLN A 115 23.97 14.59 -2.93
CA GLN A 115 23.91 15.21 -4.24
C GLN A 115 24.57 14.31 -5.28
N SER A 116 23.82 13.97 -6.32
CA SER A 116 24.30 13.09 -7.39
C SER A 116 24.20 13.83 -8.73
N THR A 117 25.29 13.90 -9.48
CA THR A 117 25.34 14.50 -10.83
C THR A 117 25.34 13.39 -11.87
N ASN A 118 24.84 13.64 -13.09
CA ASN A 118 24.84 12.66 -14.19
C ASN A 118 24.41 11.26 -13.75
N SER A 119 23.17 11.13 -13.26
CA SER A 119 22.71 9.97 -12.51
C SER A 119 21.44 9.39 -13.13
N CYS A 120 21.42 8.11 -13.47
CA CYS A 120 20.21 7.36 -13.88
C CYS A 120 19.81 6.44 -12.73
N PHE A 121 18.60 6.66 -12.22
CA PHE A 121 17.95 5.77 -11.27
C PHE A 121 17.13 4.77 -12.07
N VAL A 122 17.52 3.50 -12.02
CA VAL A 122 16.85 2.39 -12.71
C VAL A 122 16.26 1.42 -11.71
N MET A 123 15.19 0.75 -12.10
CA MET A 123 14.75 -0.44 -11.37
C MET A 123 15.64 -1.62 -11.77
N GLY A 124 16.39 -2.17 -10.80
CA GLY A 124 17.17 -3.38 -11.00
C GLY A 124 16.27 -4.62 -11.08
N GLU A 125 16.85 -5.75 -11.53
CA GLU A 125 16.16 -7.05 -11.60
C GLU A 125 15.64 -7.52 -10.23
N ASP A 126 16.29 -7.07 -9.15
CA ASP A 126 15.91 -7.36 -7.77
C ASP A 126 14.72 -6.52 -7.26
N GLY A 127 14.18 -5.62 -8.09
CA GLY A 127 13.10 -4.70 -7.72
C GLY A 127 13.55 -3.48 -6.88
N GLU A 128 14.86 -3.34 -6.66
CA GLU A 128 15.45 -2.17 -5.98
C GLU A 128 15.85 -1.08 -6.96
N ILE A 129 15.73 0.19 -6.53
CA ILE A 129 16.20 1.33 -7.32
C ILE A 129 17.72 1.42 -7.16
N LYS A 130 18.44 1.22 -8.27
CA LYS A 130 19.90 1.34 -8.34
C LYS A 130 20.29 2.65 -9.01
N LEU A 131 21.29 3.30 -8.45
CA LEU A 131 21.93 4.48 -9.02
C LEU A 131 23.04 4.03 -9.97
N ILE A 132 22.94 4.43 -11.23
CA ILE A 132 23.95 4.17 -12.27
C ILE A 132 24.41 5.52 -12.83
N PRO A 133 25.71 5.74 -13.07
CA PRO A 133 26.17 6.94 -13.77
C PRO A 133 25.56 7.01 -15.17
N ALA A 134 24.93 8.14 -15.48
CA ALA A 134 24.42 8.46 -16.81
C ALA A 134 25.55 9.13 -17.60
N TRP A 135 26.17 8.37 -18.50
CA TRP A 135 27.15 8.88 -19.46
C TRP A 135 26.46 9.56 -20.64
#